data_AF-A0A9E5TGZ4-F1
#
_entry.id   AF-A0A9E5TGZ4-F1
#
_cell.length_a   1.000
_cell.length_b   1.000
_cell.length_c   1.000
_cell.angle_alpha   90.00
_cell.angle_beta   90.00
_cell.angle_gamma   90.00
#
_symmetry.space_group_name_H-M   'P 1'
#
loop_
_entity.id
_entity.type
_entity.pdbx_description
1 polymer ?
#
loop_
_entity_poly.entity_id
_entity_poly.type
_entity_poly.pdbx_seq_one_letter_code
_entity_poly.pdbx_strand_id
1 'polypeptide(L)'
;TTLINHAVLMSCVPVPGDSWQSYIGAAGWTRDQARKDSLRRLYDEGEADAEIAVAAAESLGKRVVQMALVLKAGGVACHDMLTEDGAYQAFLGRLGSRSEMGC
;
A
#
# COMPACT_ATOMS: atom_id res chain seq x y z
N THR A 1 -7.23 -16.14 20.67
CA THR A 1 -6.58 -17.39 20.18
C THR A 1 -6.47 -17.46 18.66
N THR A 2 -7.51 -17.11 17.90
CA THR A 2 -7.51 -17.20 16.42
C THR A 2 -6.43 -16.35 15.73
N LEU A 3 -6.18 -15.12 16.20
CA LEU A 3 -5.19 -14.22 15.60
C LEU A 3 -3.73 -14.63 15.90
N ILE A 4 -3.46 -15.17 17.10
CA ILE A 4 -2.14 -15.73 17.44
C ILE A 4 -1.84 -16.97 16.58
N ASN A 5 -2.83 -17.84 16.37
CA ASN A 5 -2.68 -18.97 15.45
C ASN A 5 -2.40 -18.51 14.02
N HIS A 6 -3.07 -17.45 13.55
CA HIS A 6 -2.77 -16.84 12.24
C HIS A 6 -1.33 -16.30 12.17
N ALA A 7 -0.85 -15.61 13.21
CA ALA A 7 0.53 -15.12 13.26
C ALA A 7 1.55 -16.25 13.14
N VAL A 8 1.36 -17.35 13.87
CA VAL A 8 2.21 -18.55 13.78
C VAL A 8 2.17 -19.15 12.37
N LEU A 9 0.99 -19.24 11.74
CA LEU A 9 0.85 -19.74 10.36
C LEU A 9 1.54 -18.84 9.32
N MET A 10 1.65 -17.53 9.61
CA MET A 10 2.35 -16.56 8.76
C MET A 10 3.84 -16.43 9.09
N SER A 11 4.43 -17.43 9.77
CA SER A 11 5.84 -17.44 10.19
C SER A 11 6.25 -16.26 11.06
N CYS A 12 5.30 -15.66 11.80
CA CYS A 12 5.61 -14.64 12.80
C CYS A 12 6.06 -15.31 14.11
N VAL A 13 7.00 -14.69 14.82
CA VAL A 13 7.43 -15.15 16.15
C VAL A 13 6.53 -14.50 17.20
N PRO A 14 5.66 -15.25 17.91
CA PRO A 14 4.91 -14.69 19.02
C PRO A 14 5.87 -14.36 20.16
N VAL A 15 5.71 -13.18 20.77
CA VAL A 15 6.47 -12.77 21.95
C VAL A 15 5.79 -13.36 23.19
N PRO A 16 6.41 -14.30 23.93
CA PRO A 16 5.80 -14.89 25.10
C PRO A 16 5.52 -13.84 26.17
N GLY A 17 4.31 -13.84 26.74
CA GLY A 17 3.88 -12.87 27.75
C GLY A 17 3.10 -11.67 27.19
N ASP A 18 3.29 -11.37 25.92
CA ASP A 18 2.51 -10.37 25.21
C ASP A 18 1.40 -11.04 24.39
N SER A 19 0.19 -10.47 24.41
CA SER A 19 -0.91 -10.94 23.57
C SER A 19 -0.84 -10.24 22.20
N TRP A 20 -1.98 -9.98 21.56
CA TRP A 20 -2.06 -9.32 20.26
C TRP A 20 -1.36 -7.96 20.19
N GLN A 21 -1.12 -7.31 21.33
CA GLN A 21 -0.52 -5.96 21.40
C GLN A 21 0.89 -5.90 20.82
N SER A 22 1.68 -6.98 20.96
CA SER A 22 3.03 -7.04 20.39
C SER A 22 3.04 -7.49 18.93
N TYR A 23 1.87 -7.73 18.34
CA TYR A 23 1.72 -8.11 16.95
C TYR A 23 1.42 -6.87 16.08
N ILE A 24 2.45 -6.37 15.39
CA ILE A 24 2.36 -5.21 14.47
C ILE A 24 1.58 -5.54 13.17
N GLY A 25 1.20 -6.81 12.98
CA GLY A 25 0.35 -7.23 11.86
C GLY A 25 -1.13 -6.90 12.07
N ALA A 26 -2.01 -7.67 11.43
CA ALA A 26 -3.46 -7.39 11.45
C ALA A 26 -4.05 -7.20 12.85
N ALA A 27 -3.62 -7.98 13.86
CA ALA A 27 -4.16 -7.86 15.22
C ALA A 27 -3.80 -6.54 15.90
N GLY A 28 -2.62 -5.96 15.63
CA GLY A 28 -2.23 -4.64 16.15
C GLY A 28 -3.11 -3.54 15.60
N TRP A 29 -3.26 -3.48 14.27
CA TRP A 29 -4.08 -2.45 13.59
C TRP A 29 -5.59 -2.63 13.77
N THR A 30 -6.05 -3.80 14.19
CA THR A 30 -7.48 -4.08 14.41
C THR A 30 -7.85 -4.20 15.89
N ARG A 31 -6.90 -4.00 16.81
CA ARG A 31 -7.09 -4.18 18.25
C ARG A 31 -7.71 -5.53 18.61
N ASP A 32 -7.15 -6.60 18.04
CA ASP A 32 -7.64 -7.99 18.15
C ASP A 32 -9.04 -8.25 17.56
N GLN A 33 -9.62 -7.29 16.85
CA GLN A 33 -10.93 -7.46 16.23
C GLN A 33 -10.82 -8.19 14.89
N ALA A 34 -11.27 -9.44 14.86
CA ALA A 34 -11.26 -10.28 13.65
C ALA A 34 -12.30 -9.89 12.56
N ARG A 35 -12.92 -8.71 12.66
CA ARG A 35 -13.92 -8.25 11.67
C ARG A 35 -13.23 -7.61 10.47
N LYS A 36 -13.86 -7.71 9.30
CA LYS A 36 -13.33 -7.10 8.06
C LYS A 36 -13.43 -5.56 8.07
N ASP A 37 -14.32 -5.01 8.89
CA ASP A 37 -14.58 -3.58 9.03
C ASP A 37 -13.92 -2.97 10.28
N SER A 38 -13.05 -3.69 10.99
CA SER A 38 -12.44 -3.23 12.25
C SER A 38 -11.76 -1.86 12.12
N LEU A 39 -10.94 -1.66 11.08
CA LEU A 39 -10.23 -0.39 10.89
C LEU A 39 -11.21 0.77 10.65
N ARG A 40 -12.29 0.55 9.89
CA ARG A 40 -13.33 1.56 9.66
C ARG A 40 -14.01 1.94 10.97
N ARG A 41 -14.36 0.97 11.80
CA ARG A 41 -15.02 1.22 13.08
C ARG A 41 -14.11 1.97 14.05
N LEU A 42 -12.84 1.57 14.14
CA LEU A 42 -11.85 2.27 14.96
C LEU A 42 -11.66 3.72 14.50
N TYR A 43 -11.63 3.95 13.19
CA TYR A 43 -11.61 5.31 12.63
C TYR A 43 -12.89 6.10 13.00
N ASP A 44 -14.07 5.52 12.80
CA ASP A 44 -15.36 6.15 13.13
C ASP A 44 -15.50 6.43 14.64
N GLU A 45 -14.81 5.68 15.50
CA GLU A 45 -14.75 5.85 16.95
C GLU A 45 -13.69 6.88 17.41
N GLY A 46 -12.92 7.47 16.49
CA GLY A 46 -11.88 8.45 16.81
C GLY A 46 -10.63 7.83 17.45
N GLU A 47 -10.34 6.57 17.13
CA GLU A 47 -9.14 5.90 17.63
C GLU A 47 -7.90 6.46 16.90
N ALA A 48 -6.94 6.95 17.68
CA ALA A 48 -5.85 7.77 17.16
C ALA A 48 -4.96 7.05 16.13
N ASP A 49 -4.62 5.78 16.36
CA ASP A 49 -3.77 5.02 15.44
C ASP A 49 -4.51 4.73 14.12
N ALA A 50 -5.81 4.45 14.19
CA ALA A 50 -6.66 4.29 13.01
C ALA A 50 -6.78 5.60 12.20
N GLU A 51 -6.98 6.74 12.85
CA GLU A 51 -7.02 8.06 12.19
C GLU A 51 -5.70 8.37 11.48
N ILE A 52 -4.57 8.17 12.17
CA ILE A 52 -3.24 8.36 11.61
C ILE A 52 -3.01 7.43 10.42
N ALA A 53 -3.40 6.16 10.52
CA ALA A 53 -3.25 5.19 9.45
C ALA A 53 -4.03 5.58 8.19
N VAL A 54 -5.29 6.01 8.35
CA VAL A 54 -6.13 6.45 7.23
C VAL A 54 -5.56 7.72 6.58
N ALA A 55 -5.14 8.71 7.37
CA ALA A 55 -4.53 9.92 6.85
C ALA A 55 -3.19 9.64 6.12
N ALA A 56 -2.38 8.72 6.66
CA ALA A 56 -1.13 8.30 6.04
C ALA A 56 -1.38 7.57 4.70
N ALA A 57 -2.38 6.69 4.65
CA ALA A 57 -2.78 5.98 3.43
C ALA A 57 -3.27 6.95 2.34
N GLU A 58 -4.09 7.95 2.71
CA GLU A 58 -4.54 8.99 1.78
C GLU A 58 -3.35 9.79 1.22
N SER A 59 -2.45 10.25 2.09
CA SER A 59 -1.25 10.99 1.72
C SER A 59 -0.31 10.17 0.82
N LEU A 60 -0.13 8.88 1.11
CA LEU A 60 0.62 7.97 0.26
C LEU A 60 -0.02 7.81 -1.12
N GLY A 61 -1.34 7.58 -1.17
CA GLY A 61 -2.08 7.46 -2.43
C GLY A 61 -1.90 8.68 -3.34
N LYS A 62 -2.01 9.89 -2.78
CA LYS A 62 -1.77 11.15 -3.51
C LYS A 62 -0.36 11.20 -4.09
N ARG A 63 0.66 10.87 -3.29
CA ARG A 63 2.07 10.90 -3.73
C ARG A 63 2.38 9.84 -4.79
N VAL A 64 1.80 8.65 -4.68
CA VAL A 64 1.93 7.59 -5.69
C VAL A 64 1.39 8.07 -7.04
N VAL A 65 0.21 8.69 -7.05
CA VAL A 65 -0.38 9.25 -8.28
C VAL A 65 0.49 10.37 -8.85
N GLN A 66 0.96 11.30 -8.01
CA GLN A 66 1.85 12.38 -8.43
C GLN A 66 3.14 11.84 -9.05
N MET A 67 3.77 10.85 -8.41
CA MET A 67 4.99 10.22 -8.92
C MET A 67 4.73 9.51 -10.26
N ALA A 68 3.61 8.80 -10.38
CA ALA A 68 3.23 8.16 -11.63
C ALA A 68 3.03 9.17 -12.77
N LEU A 69 2.47 10.35 -12.49
CA LEU A 69 2.33 11.42 -13.47
C LEU A 69 3.69 11.99 -13.89
N VAL A 70 4.59 12.24 -12.94
CA VAL A 70 5.95 12.70 -13.23
C VAL A 70 6.71 11.70 -14.10
N LEU A 71 6.67 10.41 -13.72
CA LEU A 71 7.30 9.34 -14.50
C LEU A 71 6.70 9.25 -15.91
N LYS A 72 5.37 9.32 -16.03
CA LYS A 72 4.69 9.31 -17.34
C LYS A 72 5.14 10.48 -18.21
N ALA A 73 5.12 11.70 -17.67
CA ALA A 73 5.50 12.89 -18.41
C ALA A 73 6.99 12.86 -18.82
N GLY A 74 7.87 12.47 -17.91
CA GLY A 74 9.30 12.29 -18.19
C GLY A 74 9.56 11.20 -19.23
N GLY A 75 8.83 10.08 -19.15
CA GLY A 75 8.93 9.00 -20.13
C GLY A 75 8.52 9.43 -21.55
N VAL A 76 7.52 10.30 -21.68
CA VAL A 76 7.13 10.89 -22.97
C VAL A 76 8.17 11.89 -23.45
N ALA A 77 8.62 12.80 -22.57
CA ALA A 77 9.58 13.84 -22.92
C ALA A 77 10.96 13.29 -23.31
N CYS A 78 11.35 12.17 -22.71
CA CYS A 78 12.64 11.51 -22.94
C CYS A 78 12.51 10.21 -23.77
N HIS A 79 11.41 10.04 -24.52
CA HIS A 79 11.07 8.79 -25.19
C HIS A 79 12.22 8.25 -26.06
N ASP A 80 12.82 9.10 -26.89
CA ASP A 80 13.86 8.70 -27.84
C ASP A 80 15.13 8.23 -27.11
N MET A 81 15.58 9.01 -26.12
CA MET A 81 16.72 8.66 -25.26
C MET A 81 16.48 7.33 -24.52
N LEU A 82 15.27 7.12 -24.00
CA LEU A 82 14.92 5.88 -23.28
C LEU A 82 14.78 4.67 -24.22
N THR A 83 14.49 4.89 -25.50
CA THR A 83 14.37 3.81 -26.49
C THR A 83 15.74 3.22 -26.84
N GLU A 84 16.80 4.02 -26.78
CA GLU A 84 18.18 3.56 -26.98
C GLU A 84 18.65 2.59 -25.88
N ASP A 85 18.05 2.66 -24.68
CA ASP A 85 18.34 1.75 -23.57
C ASP A 85 17.24 0.68 -23.42
N GLY A 86 17.61 -0.55 -23.77
CA GLY A 86 16.73 -1.72 -23.69
C GLY A 86 16.14 -2.01 -22.30
N ALA A 87 16.72 -1.47 -21.22
CA ALA A 87 16.20 -1.62 -19.86
C ALA A 87 14.78 -1.02 -19.69
N TYR A 88 14.41 -0.03 -20.51
CA TYR A 88 13.14 0.70 -20.36
C TYR A 88 12.00 0.16 -21.24
N GLN A 89 12.20 -0.91 -22.00
CA GLN A 89 11.19 -1.44 -22.93
C GLN A 89 9.85 -1.76 -22.26
N ALA A 90 9.89 -2.38 -21.07
CA ALA A 90 8.68 -2.67 -20.30
C ALA A 90 7.96 -1.40 -19.79
N PHE A 91 8.69 -0.32 -19.57
CA PHE A 91 8.11 0.97 -19.19
C PHE A 91 7.52 1.69 -20.40
N LEU A 92 8.26 1.77 -21.51
CA LEU A 92 7.80 2.39 -22.77
C LEU A 92 6.56 1.68 -23.35
N GLY A 93 6.50 0.35 -23.31
CA GLY A 93 5.31 -0.39 -23.74
C GLY A 93 4.03 -0.06 -22.94
N ARG A 94 4.18 0.28 -21.66
CA ARG A 94 3.06 0.72 -20.80
C ARG A 94 2.67 2.18 -21.05
N LEU A 95 3.56 3.00 -21.62
CA LEU A 95 3.22 4.37 -22.04
C LEU A 95 2.39 4.36 -23.34
N GLY A 96 2.77 3.54 -24.33
CA GLY A 96 2.11 3.46 -25.64
C GLY A 96 0.68 2.91 -25.58
N SER A 97 0.42 1.91 -24.75
CA SER A 97 -0.89 1.24 -24.61
C SER A 97 -2.04 2.12 -24.05
N ARG A 98 -1.78 3.38 -23.67
CA ARG A 98 -2.80 4.35 -23.22
C ARG A 98 -2.94 5.58 -24.11
N SER A 99 -2.16 5.73 -25.18
CA SER A 99 -2.26 6.90 -26.07
C SER A 99 -3.41 6.79 -27.09
N GLU A 100 -3.99 5.61 -27.27
CA GLU A 100 -5.06 5.36 -28.27
C GLU A 100 -6.48 5.58 -27.73
N MET A 101 -6.63 6.01 -26.47
CA MET A 101 -7.93 6.27 -25.85
C MET A 101 -8.02 7.76 -25.47
N GLY A 102 -7.97 8.59 -26.50
CA GLY A 102 -7.95 10.05 -26.38
C GLY A 102 -7.95 10.73 -27.74
N CYS A 103 -9.03 10.52 -28.50
CA CYS A 103 -9.51 11.45 -29.51
C CYS A 103 -10.94 11.83 -29.13
#